data_AF-C9RFS3-F1
#
_entry.id   AF-C9RFS3-F1
#
_cell.length_a   1.000
_cell.length_b   1.000
_cell.length_c   1.000
_cell.angle_alpha   90.00
_cell.angle_beta   90.00
_cell.angle_gamma   90.00
#
_symmetry.space_group_name_H-M   'P 1'
#
loop_
_entity.id
_entity.type
_entity.pdbx_description
1 polymer ?
#
loop_
_entity_poly.entity_id
_entity_poly.type
_entity_poly.pdbx_seq_one_letter_code
_entity_poly.pdbx_strand_id
1 'polypeptide(L)'
;MTELYINGKKTEFTDISIKQYMNKISSASITTPFNDAVGYFDFVEIVEGQFTLFRGYIVQLEHESTANSRVSKFTAYDPLIKLKNIAFIGGYSGYLQDLLNQLCDEINIINAVSVDAKVNLRYENETNKYQLLKDAFHFAKTSFYYDSQTNELRDLATSYDDVMTHLIFSWNRRCRMIQTINDKIVNVVKVTNQR
;
A
#
# COMPACT_ATOMS: atom_id res chain seq x y z
N MET A 1 19.24 -8.34 4.22
CA MET A 1 18.39 -9.44 4.69
C MET A 1 17.01 -8.86 4.91
N THR A 2 15.98 -9.46 4.34
CA THR A 2 14.60 -8.99 4.53
C THR A 2 14.08 -9.43 5.89
N GLU A 3 13.36 -8.55 6.58
CA GLU A 3 12.79 -8.75 7.89
C GLU A 3 11.31 -8.40 7.86
N LEU A 4 10.49 -9.21 8.54
CA LEU A 4 9.06 -8.98 8.72
C LEU A 4 8.83 -8.56 10.18
N TYR A 5 8.05 -7.50 10.37
CA TYR A 5 7.59 -7.04 11.67
C TYR A 5 6.06 -7.05 11.69
N ILE A 6 5.49 -7.66 12.73
CA ILE A 6 4.05 -7.62 13.00
C ILE A 6 3.87 -6.94 14.36
N ASN A 7 3.13 -5.82 14.40
CA ASN A 7 2.97 -4.98 15.59
C ASN A 7 4.31 -4.64 16.27
N GLY A 8 5.34 -4.33 15.47
CA GLY A 8 6.68 -3.98 15.94
C GLY A 8 7.54 -5.17 16.41
N LYS A 9 7.01 -6.39 16.40
CA LYS A 9 7.76 -7.60 16.76
C LYS A 9 8.29 -8.27 15.49
N LYS A 10 9.58 -8.59 15.48
CA LYS A 10 10.21 -9.35 14.40
C LYS A 10 9.58 -10.75 14.34
N THR A 11 9.11 -11.13 13.16
CA THR A 11 8.39 -12.38 12.90
C THR A 11 9.08 -13.15 11.80
N GLU A 12 9.16 -14.47 11.96
CA GLU A 12 9.71 -15.35 10.92
C GLU A 12 8.75 -15.47 9.73
N PHE A 13 9.30 -15.59 8.52
CA PHE A 13 8.52 -15.77 7.31
C PHE A 13 9.18 -16.78 6.37
N THR A 14 8.35 -17.41 5.54
CA THR A 14 8.75 -18.36 4.50
C THR A 14 8.75 -17.71 3.12
N ASP A 15 7.70 -16.95 2.78
CA ASP A 15 7.56 -16.27 1.50
C ASP A 15 6.87 -14.91 1.69
N ILE A 16 7.34 -13.91 0.96
CA ILE A 16 6.76 -12.57 0.89
C ILE A 16 6.67 -12.18 -0.58
N SER A 17 5.51 -11.68 -1.00
CA SER A 17 5.29 -11.06 -2.30
C SER A 17 4.62 -9.71 -2.12
N ILE A 18 5.32 -8.63 -2.45
CA ILE A 18 4.82 -7.25 -2.39
C ILE A 18 4.47 -6.80 -3.80
N LYS A 19 3.33 -6.15 -3.96
CA LYS A 19 2.90 -5.49 -5.20
C LYS A 19 2.58 -4.04 -4.89
N GLN A 20 3.39 -3.15 -5.43
CA GLN A 20 3.19 -1.71 -5.29
C GLN A 20 2.50 -1.18 -6.55
N TYR A 21 1.48 -0.37 -6.36
CA TYR A 21 0.67 0.16 -7.47
C TYR A 21 0.59 1.68 -7.45
N MET A 22 0.38 2.23 -8.63
CA MET A 22 -0.13 3.59 -8.81
C MET A 22 -1.65 3.60 -8.85
N ASN A 23 -2.25 4.65 -8.30
CA ASN A 23 -3.70 4.91 -8.29
C ASN A 23 -4.52 3.77 -7.64
N LYS A 24 -3.84 2.88 -6.93
CA LYS A 24 -4.35 1.64 -6.35
C LYS A 24 -3.65 1.35 -5.03
N ILE A 25 -4.38 0.67 -4.17
CA ILE A 25 -3.90 0.15 -2.90
C ILE A 25 -2.84 -0.93 -3.17
N SER A 26 -1.66 -0.75 -2.61
CA SER A 26 -0.56 -1.71 -2.60
C SER A 26 -0.84 -2.87 -1.66
N SER A 27 -0.29 -4.03 -1.98
CA SER A 27 -0.54 -5.25 -1.22
C SER A 27 0.73 -6.04 -0.96
N ALA A 28 0.70 -6.83 0.11
CA ALA A 28 1.70 -7.84 0.41
C ALA A 28 1.01 -9.16 0.74
N SER A 29 1.38 -10.23 0.06
CA SER A 29 1.03 -11.60 0.40
C SER A 29 2.20 -12.20 1.17
N ILE A 30 1.94 -12.71 2.36
CA ILE A 30 2.98 -13.16 3.28
C ILE A 30 2.60 -14.55 3.79
N THR A 31 3.59 -15.44 3.87
CA THR A 31 3.47 -16.77 4.44
C THR A 31 4.46 -16.92 5.59
N THR A 32 3.99 -17.37 6.74
CA THR A 32 4.81 -17.65 7.93
C THR A 32 4.60 -19.08 8.41
N PRO A 33 5.52 -19.60 9.25
CA PRO A 33 5.16 -20.68 10.17
C PRO A 33 3.86 -20.35 10.91
N PHE A 34 3.10 -21.36 11.29
CA PHE A 34 1.86 -21.16 12.02
C PHE A 34 2.06 -20.25 13.23
N ASN A 35 1.20 -19.24 13.32
CA ASN A 35 1.23 -18.21 14.34
C ASN A 35 -0.22 -17.80 14.62
N ASP A 36 -0.70 -18.14 15.81
CA ASP A 36 -2.05 -17.86 16.32
C ASP A 36 -2.19 -16.46 16.93
N ALA A 37 -1.06 -15.77 17.18
CA ALA A 37 -1.05 -14.43 17.72
C ALA A 37 -1.29 -13.34 16.64
N VAL A 38 -1.30 -13.71 15.35
CA VAL A 38 -1.53 -12.78 14.24
C VAL A 38 -3.04 -12.61 14.02
N GLY A 39 -3.50 -11.38 14.11
CA GLY A 39 -4.90 -11.00 13.98
C GLY A 39 -5.22 -10.18 12.73
N TYR A 40 -6.52 -10.04 12.49
CA TYR A 40 -7.06 -9.09 11.51
C TYR A 40 -6.78 -7.65 11.95
N PHE A 41 -6.37 -6.80 11.01
CA PHE A 41 -5.90 -5.42 11.21
C PHE A 41 -4.59 -5.23 11.98
N ASP A 42 -3.82 -6.29 12.24
CA ASP A 42 -2.45 -6.13 12.73
C ASP A 42 -1.59 -5.34 11.74
N PHE A 43 -0.75 -4.46 12.28
CA PHE A 43 0.17 -3.65 11.48
C PHE A 43 1.36 -4.49 11.05
N VAL A 44 1.71 -4.38 9.77
CA VAL A 44 2.83 -5.10 9.15
C VAL A 44 3.81 -4.11 8.56
N GLU A 45 5.09 -4.33 8.84
CA GLU A 45 6.20 -3.64 8.21
C GLU A 45 7.20 -4.67 7.65
N ILE A 46 7.63 -4.45 6.40
CA ILE A 46 8.60 -5.30 5.72
C ILE A 46 9.82 -4.44 5.37
N VAL A 47 10.98 -4.81 5.89
CA VAL A 47 12.21 -4.03 5.81
C VAL A 47 13.30 -4.84 5.13
N GLU A 48 14.14 -4.21 4.32
CA GLU A 48 15.39 -4.78 3.81
C GLU A 48 16.55 -3.80 4.06
N GLY A 49 17.39 -4.14 5.05
CA GLY A 49 18.46 -3.24 5.48
C GLY A 49 17.88 -1.97 6.11
N GLN A 50 18.13 -0.82 5.49
CA GLN A 50 17.60 0.49 5.92
C GLN A 50 16.31 0.91 5.19
N PHE A 51 15.85 0.09 4.25
CA PHE A 51 14.71 0.42 3.39
C PHE A 51 13.45 -0.28 3.87
N THR A 52 12.36 0.48 4.02
CA THR A 52 11.03 -0.07 4.28
C THR A 52 10.35 -0.34 2.94
N LEU A 53 10.17 -1.62 2.63
CA LEU A 53 9.59 -2.07 1.37
C LEU A 53 8.06 -1.99 1.38
N PHE A 54 7.44 -2.19 2.54
CA PHE A 54 5.98 -2.18 2.68
C PHE A 54 5.56 -1.84 4.11
N ARG A 55 4.49 -1.06 4.23
CA ARG A 55 3.74 -0.83 5.47
C ARG A 55 2.25 -1.04 5.19
N GLY A 56 1.55 -1.71 6.09
CA GLY A 56 0.13 -1.95 5.89
C GLY A 56 -0.54 -2.70 7.04
N TYR A 57 -1.75 -3.16 6.77
CA TYR A 57 -2.61 -3.85 7.73
C TYR A 57 -3.07 -5.17 7.16
N ILE A 58 -3.06 -6.22 7.97
CA ILE A 58 -3.58 -7.54 7.59
C ILE A 58 -5.08 -7.46 7.42
N VAL A 59 -5.59 -7.89 6.26
CA VAL A 59 -7.04 -7.89 5.98
C VAL A 59 -7.58 -9.26 5.55
N GLN A 60 -6.70 -10.22 5.29
CA GLN A 60 -7.09 -11.59 5.03
C GLN A 60 -6.10 -12.47 5.76
N LEU A 61 -6.62 -13.47 6.46
CA LEU A 61 -5.84 -14.42 7.23
C LEU A 61 -6.42 -15.81 6.96
N GLU A 62 -5.56 -16.71 6.52
CA GLU A 62 -5.88 -18.09 6.24
C GLU A 62 -4.85 -18.99 6.92
N HIS A 63 -5.31 -20.01 7.62
CA HIS A 63 -4.43 -21.04 8.19
C HIS A 63 -4.55 -22.30 7.36
N GLU A 64 -3.42 -22.75 6.83
CA GLU A 64 -3.34 -24.01 6.11
C GLU A 64 -2.60 -25.03 6.96
N SER A 65 -3.19 -26.22 7.07
CA SER A 65 -2.55 -27.38 7.69
C SER A 65 -2.48 -28.51 6.68
N THR A 66 -1.26 -28.99 6.43
CA THR A 66 -1.01 -30.24 5.72
C THR A 66 -0.56 -31.31 6.73
N ALA A 67 -0.37 -32.55 6.28
CA ALA A 67 0.12 -33.64 7.13
C ALA A 67 1.49 -33.34 7.78
N ASN A 68 2.31 -32.48 7.15
CA ASN A 68 3.71 -32.25 7.54
C ASN A 68 4.02 -30.78 7.86
N SER A 69 3.07 -29.85 7.71
CA SER A 69 3.31 -28.43 7.96
C SER A 69 2.03 -27.70 8.32
N ARG A 70 2.18 -26.66 9.14
CA ARG A 70 1.12 -25.68 9.42
C ARG A 70 1.68 -24.29 9.17
N VAL A 71 0.98 -23.52 8.35
CA VAL A 71 1.40 -22.17 7.94
C VAL A 71 0.27 -21.18 8.12
N SER A 72 0.62 -19.92 8.35
CA SER A 72 -0.31 -18.79 8.27
C SER A 72 -0.04 -18.04 6.97
N LYS A 73 -1.08 -17.82 6.17
CA LYS A 73 -1.04 -16.97 4.98
C LYS A 73 -1.85 -15.73 5.26
N PHE A 74 -1.29 -14.57 4.96
CA PHE A 74 -1.99 -13.31 5.13
C PHE A 74 -1.78 -12.37 3.95
N THR A 75 -2.84 -11.62 3.65
CA THR A 75 -2.79 -10.49 2.72
C THR A 75 -2.89 -9.21 3.52
N ALA A 76 -1.86 -8.38 3.40
CA ALA A 76 -1.86 -7.02 3.93
C ALA A 76 -2.05 -6.01 2.81
N TYR A 77 -2.73 -4.90 3.11
CA TYR A 77 -2.86 -3.74 2.22
C TYR A 77 -2.27 -2.50 2.88
N ASP A 78 -1.78 -1.58 2.06
CA ASP A 78 -1.24 -0.30 2.55
C ASP A 78 -2.31 0.54 3.29
N PRO A 79 -1.93 1.63 4.01
CA PRO A 79 -2.86 2.41 4.81
C PRO A 79 -4.08 2.97 4.06
N LEU A 80 -4.03 3.10 2.72
CA LEU A 80 -5.16 3.57 1.92
C LEU A 80 -6.36 2.62 2.00
N ILE A 81 -6.16 1.36 2.41
CA ILE A 81 -7.25 0.41 2.66
C ILE A 81 -8.26 0.92 3.70
N LYS A 82 -7.82 1.71 4.67
CA LYS A 82 -8.71 2.30 5.67
C LYS A 82 -9.76 3.22 5.03
N LEU A 83 -9.39 3.96 3.98
CA LEU A 83 -10.31 4.84 3.25
C LEU A 83 -11.43 4.07 2.53
N LYS A 84 -11.26 2.78 2.23
CA LYS A 84 -12.35 1.96 1.68
C LYS A 84 -13.43 1.64 2.70
N ASN A 85 -13.09 1.65 3.98
CA ASN A 85 -14.00 1.33 5.07
C ASN A 85 -14.67 2.56 5.68
N ILE A 86 -14.39 3.75 5.15
CA ILE A 86 -14.97 5.01 5.61
C ILE A 86 -15.96 5.51 4.57
N ALA A 87 -17.23 5.55 4.95
CA ALA A 87 -18.32 6.07 4.12
C ALA A 87 -18.16 7.58 3.86
N PHE A 88 -18.61 8.01 2.69
CA PHE A 88 -18.63 9.41 2.27
C PHE A 88 -19.94 9.70 1.52
N ILE A 89 -20.61 10.79 1.90
CA ILE A 89 -21.87 11.24 1.32
C ILE A 89 -21.73 12.72 0.97
N GLY A 90 -22.25 13.12 -0.20
CA GLY A 90 -22.30 14.51 -0.62
C GLY A 90 -21.23 14.86 -1.65
N GLY A 91 -20.46 15.91 -1.40
CA GLY A 91 -19.48 16.40 -2.36
C GLY A 91 -18.38 17.20 -1.71
N TYR A 92 -17.34 17.47 -2.49
CA TYR A 92 -16.20 18.29 -2.08
C TYR A 92 -15.95 19.35 -3.15
N SER A 93 -15.78 20.61 -2.73
CA SER A 93 -15.36 21.70 -3.60
C SER A 93 -14.30 22.53 -2.89
N GLY A 94 -13.10 22.55 -3.44
CA GLY A 94 -11.95 23.19 -2.81
C GLY A 94 -10.65 22.84 -3.49
N TYR A 95 -9.54 23.14 -2.84
CA TYR A 95 -8.23 22.72 -3.30
C TYR A 95 -7.99 21.25 -2.99
N LEU A 96 -7.29 20.57 -3.89
CA LEU A 96 -6.91 19.17 -3.75
C LEU A 96 -6.09 18.97 -2.48
N GLN A 97 -5.15 19.89 -2.19
CA GLN A 97 -4.32 19.84 -0.98
C GLN A 97 -5.13 19.73 0.31
N ASP A 98 -6.16 20.56 0.45
CA ASP A 98 -6.99 20.58 1.66
C ASP A 98 -7.74 19.24 1.84
N LEU A 99 -8.25 18.67 0.74
CA LEU A 99 -8.86 17.35 0.74
C LEU A 99 -7.85 16.27 1.13
N LEU A 100 -6.66 16.30 0.53
CA LEU A 100 -5.64 15.28 0.77
C LEU A 100 -5.11 15.33 2.18
N ASN A 101 -4.93 16.51 2.77
CA ASN A 101 -4.58 16.65 4.18
C ASN A 101 -5.63 15.98 5.07
N GLN A 102 -6.92 16.26 4.85
CA GLN A 102 -8.00 15.62 5.62
C GLN A 102 -8.01 14.09 5.47
N LEU A 103 -7.85 13.57 4.25
CA LEU A 103 -7.85 12.13 4.00
C LEU A 103 -6.60 11.43 4.58
N CYS A 104 -5.43 12.08 4.49
CA CYS A 104 -4.17 11.53 4.98
C CYS A 104 -4.12 11.51 6.52
N ASP A 105 -4.58 12.59 7.16
CA ASP A 105 -4.68 12.69 8.62
C ASP A 105 -5.56 11.57 9.19
N GLU A 106 -6.69 11.28 8.55
CA GLU A 106 -7.63 10.25 9.01
C GLU A 106 -7.05 8.82 9.02
N ILE A 107 -6.02 8.57 8.20
CA ILE A 107 -5.36 7.27 8.11
C ILE A 107 -3.91 7.29 8.64
N ASN A 108 -3.49 8.41 9.24
CA ASN A 108 -2.16 8.64 9.80
C ASN A 108 -1.02 8.47 8.79
N ILE A 109 -1.16 9.06 7.60
CA ILE A 109 -0.07 9.21 6.64
C ILE A 109 0.19 10.69 6.35
N ILE A 110 1.36 11.01 5.81
CA ILE A 110 1.73 12.39 5.46
C ILE A 110 1.26 12.69 4.04
N ASN A 111 0.64 13.85 3.81
CA ASN A 111 0.39 14.33 2.46
C ASN A 111 1.65 15.05 1.93
N ALA A 112 2.30 14.47 0.91
CA ALA A 112 3.45 15.05 0.22
C ALA A 112 3.15 15.33 -1.26
N VAL A 113 1.87 15.39 -1.62
CA VAL A 113 1.45 15.76 -2.96
C VAL A 113 1.78 17.24 -3.16
N SER A 114 2.24 17.59 -4.35
CA SER A 114 2.69 18.95 -4.70
C SER A 114 1.72 19.68 -5.64
N VAL A 115 0.73 18.97 -6.17
CA VAL A 115 -0.23 19.51 -7.13
C VAL A 115 -1.18 20.49 -6.44
N ASP A 116 -1.24 21.71 -6.97
CA ASP A 116 -2.25 22.71 -6.63
C ASP A 116 -3.37 22.70 -7.69
N ALA A 117 -4.46 22.00 -7.40
CA ALA A 117 -5.61 21.88 -8.29
C ALA A 117 -6.91 22.15 -7.52
N LYS A 118 -7.85 22.85 -8.14
CA LYS A 118 -9.23 22.93 -7.64
C LYS A 118 -10.02 21.73 -8.15
N VAL A 119 -10.68 21.03 -7.24
CA VAL A 119 -11.55 19.90 -7.56
C VAL A 119 -12.99 20.20 -7.11
N ASN A 120 -13.96 19.72 -7.89
CA ASN A 120 -15.37 19.84 -7.58
C ASN A 120 -16.04 18.48 -7.86
N LEU A 121 -16.31 17.74 -6.79
CA LEU A 121 -16.82 16.38 -6.79
C LEU A 121 -18.21 16.38 -6.14
N ARG A 122 -19.15 15.66 -6.75
CA ARG A 122 -20.50 15.46 -6.21
C ARG A 122 -20.91 14.01 -6.42
N TYR A 123 -21.42 13.40 -5.37
CA TYR A 123 -21.92 12.04 -5.38
C TYR A 123 -23.41 12.05 -5.07
N GLU A 124 -24.19 11.41 -5.94
CA GLU A 124 -25.64 11.24 -5.75
C GLU A 124 -25.95 10.16 -4.70
N ASN A 125 -25.04 9.19 -4.55
CA ASN A 125 -25.16 8.06 -3.62
C ASN A 125 -23.96 8.03 -2.67
N GLU A 126 -24.10 7.29 -1.58
CA GLU A 126 -22.98 6.98 -0.68
C GLU A 126 -21.85 6.29 -1.45
N THR A 127 -20.63 6.71 -1.17
CA THR A 127 -19.39 6.10 -1.66
C THR A 127 -18.42 5.91 -0.49
N ASN A 128 -17.17 5.53 -0.77
CA ASN A 128 -16.11 5.50 0.24
C ASN A 128 -15.06 6.58 -0.04
N LYS A 129 -14.33 6.99 1.00
CA LYS A 129 -13.29 8.01 0.89
C LYS A 129 -12.14 7.61 -0.05
N TYR A 130 -11.94 6.32 -0.27
CA TYR A 130 -10.96 5.86 -1.26
C TYR A 130 -11.40 6.17 -2.70
N GLN A 131 -12.70 6.09 -2.99
CA GLN A 131 -13.24 6.51 -4.27
C GLN A 131 -13.17 8.02 -4.44
N LEU A 132 -13.45 8.79 -3.37
CA LEU A 132 -13.24 10.24 -3.35
C LEU A 132 -11.80 10.63 -3.70
N LEU A 133 -10.82 9.96 -3.09
CA LEU A 133 -9.39 10.13 -3.40
C LEU A 133 -9.11 9.90 -4.89
N LYS A 134 -9.58 8.76 -5.43
CA LYS A 134 -9.35 8.41 -6.84
C LYS A 134 -9.95 9.44 -7.79
N ASP A 135 -11.16 9.89 -7.53
CA ASP A 135 -11.83 10.86 -8.38
C ASP A 135 -11.14 12.23 -8.28
N ALA A 136 -10.70 12.64 -7.09
CA ALA A 136 -9.95 13.89 -6.92
C ALA A 136 -8.67 13.94 -7.77
N PHE A 137 -7.87 12.85 -7.76
CA PHE A 137 -6.68 12.74 -8.61
C PHE A 137 -7.02 12.67 -10.10
N HIS A 138 -8.11 11.98 -10.46
CA HIS A 138 -8.59 11.94 -11.84
C HIS A 138 -8.97 13.33 -12.36
N PHE A 139 -9.73 14.10 -11.58
CA PHE A 139 -10.12 15.47 -11.92
C PHE A 139 -8.92 16.43 -11.98
N ALA A 140 -7.96 16.25 -11.07
CA ALA A 140 -6.69 17.00 -11.09
C ALA A 140 -5.73 16.55 -12.21
N LYS A 141 -6.10 15.54 -13.01
CA LYS A 141 -5.29 14.98 -14.11
C LYS A 141 -3.89 14.56 -13.66
N THR A 142 -3.79 14.02 -12.44
CA THR A 142 -2.54 13.53 -11.86
C THR A 142 -2.73 12.11 -11.32
N SER A 143 -1.65 11.49 -10.88
CA SER A 143 -1.64 10.14 -10.30
C SER A 143 -1.01 10.17 -8.92
N PHE A 144 -1.37 9.20 -8.10
CA PHE A 144 -0.84 9.04 -6.74
C PHE A 144 -0.25 7.66 -6.52
N TYR A 145 0.61 7.58 -5.52
CA TYR A 145 1.06 6.33 -4.91
C TYR A 145 1.36 6.55 -3.42
N TYR A 146 1.38 5.47 -2.66
CA TYR A 146 1.81 5.48 -1.26
C TYR A 146 3.27 5.06 -1.16
N ASP A 147 4.11 5.90 -0.57
CA ASP A 147 5.50 5.60 -0.27
C ASP A 147 5.63 5.00 1.14
N SER A 148 5.99 3.73 1.19
CA SER A 148 6.17 3.00 2.45
C SER A 148 7.41 3.46 3.23
N GLN A 149 8.43 4.00 2.57
CA GLN A 149 9.65 4.48 3.23
C GLN A 149 9.33 5.68 4.12
N THR A 150 8.68 6.67 3.53
CA THR A 150 8.39 7.97 4.15
C THR A 150 7.03 8.03 4.84
N ASN A 151 6.17 7.02 4.66
CA ASN A 151 4.78 7.02 5.12
C ASN A 151 3.98 8.19 4.52
N GLU A 152 4.19 8.43 3.23
CA GLU A 152 3.63 9.58 2.50
C GLU A 152 2.71 9.15 1.35
N LEU A 153 1.64 9.91 1.13
CA LEU A 153 0.95 9.97 -0.14
C LEU A 153 1.70 10.95 -1.05
N ARG A 154 2.13 10.48 -2.22
CA ARG A 154 2.90 11.26 -3.19
C ARG A 154 2.22 11.29 -4.54
N ASP A 155 2.46 12.37 -5.29
CA ASP A 155 2.08 12.48 -6.69
C ASP A 155 3.28 12.27 -7.63
N LEU A 156 2.98 12.15 -8.92
CA LEU A 156 3.97 11.91 -9.97
C LEU A 156 4.45 13.16 -10.70
N ALA A 157 3.96 14.36 -10.36
CA ALA A 157 4.26 15.57 -11.13
C ALA A 157 5.71 16.03 -10.98
N THR A 158 6.47 15.53 -10.00
CA THR A 158 7.79 16.07 -9.61
C THR A 158 9.01 15.33 -10.16
N SER A 159 8.96 14.07 -10.58
CA SER A 159 9.93 13.46 -11.53
C SER A 159 9.61 11.99 -11.79
N TYR A 160 9.68 11.57 -13.06
CA TYR A 160 9.64 10.15 -13.43
C TYR A 160 10.85 9.36 -12.90
N ASP A 161 11.95 10.05 -12.57
CA ASP A 161 13.21 9.46 -12.11
C ASP A 161 13.20 9.03 -10.63
N ASP A 162 12.49 9.74 -9.73
CA ASP A 162 12.35 9.28 -8.33
C ASP A 162 11.47 8.04 -8.20
N VAL A 163 10.43 7.94 -9.03
CA VAL A 163 9.48 6.82 -9.00
C VAL A 163 10.14 5.51 -9.42
N MET A 164 11.01 5.52 -10.43
CA MET A 164 11.79 4.34 -10.78
C MET A 164 12.84 4.01 -9.71
N THR A 165 13.47 5.01 -9.10
CA THR A 165 14.54 4.76 -8.14
C THR A 165 14.01 4.19 -6.82
N HIS A 166 12.94 4.76 -6.24
CA HIS A 166 12.36 4.30 -4.98
C HIS A 166 11.62 2.95 -5.08
N LEU A 167 11.12 2.60 -6.27
CA LEU A 167 10.38 1.35 -6.51
C LEU A 167 11.27 0.22 -7.05
N ILE A 168 12.60 0.39 -7.18
CA ILE A 168 13.53 -0.63 -7.75
C ILE A 168 14.50 -1.23 -6.72
N PHE A 169 14.42 -0.90 -5.42
CA PHE A 169 15.37 -1.46 -4.44
C PHE A 169 14.98 -2.86 -3.93
N SER A 170 15.20 -3.86 -4.80
CA SER A 170 15.60 -5.21 -4.41
C SER A 170 16.45 -5.85 -5.52
N TRP A 171 17.61 -5.25 -5.81
CA TRP A 171 18.62 -5.87 -6.67
C TRP A 171 19.23 -7.06 -5.94
N ASN A 172 18.64 -8.26 -6.10
CA ASN A 172 19.36 -9.54 -6.16
C ASN A 172 18.50 -10.81 -6.38
N ARG A 173 17.18 -10.74 -6.56
CA ARG A 173 16.37 -11.93 -6.91
C ARG A 173 15.31 -11.60 -7.96
N ARG A 174 15.22 -12.46 -8.99
CA ARG A 174 14.38 -12.37 -10.22
C ARG A 174 13.10 -11.53 -10.06
N CYS A 175 13.16 -10.24 -10.38
CA CYS A 175 12.00 -9.38 -10.48
C CYS A 175 11.42 -9.47 -11.91
N ARG A 176 10.13 -9.77 -12.04
CA ARG A 176 9.41 -9.78 -13.33
C ARG A 176 8.43 -8.60 -13.32
N MET A 177 8.79 -7.51 -14.01
CA MET A 177 7.83 -6.46 -14.34
C MET A 177 6.73 -7.04 -15.23
N ILE A 178 5.46 -6.90 -14.83
CA ILE A 178 4.31 -7.18 -15.68
C ILE A 178 3.61 -5.84 -15.94
N GLN A 179 3.69 -5.35 -17.18
CA GLN A 179 3.05 -4.11 -17.62
C GLN A 179 1.60 -4.38 -18.07
N THR A 180 0.64 -3.57 -17.58
CA THR A 180 -0.70 -3.48 -18.17
C THR A 180 -1.20 -2.03 -18.05
N ILE A 181 -1.74 -1.49 -19.15
CA ILE A 181 -1.75 -0.04 -19.44
C ILE A 181 -2.69 0.82 -18.57
N ASN A 182 -3.61 0.25 -17.79
CA ASN A 182 -4.51 1.05 -16.94
C ASN A 182 -4.27 0.90 -15.43
N ASP A 183 -3.43 -0.07 -15.03
CA ASP A 183 -3.24 -0.50 -13.64
C ASP A 183 -1.75 -0.82 -13.41
N LYS A 184 -0.90 0.20 -13.46
CA LYS A 184 0.56 0.00 -13.38
C LYS A 184 0.94 -0.61 -12.03
N ILE A 185 1.25 -1.90 -12.02
CA ILE A 185 2.14 -2.49 -11.03
C ILE A 185 3.50 -1.85 -11.28
N VAL A 186 3.98 -1.07 -10.33
CA VAL A 186 5.24 -0.35 -10.49
C VAL A 186 6.40 -1.18 -9.95
N ASN A 187 6.13 -2.06 -8.98
CA ASN A 187 7.12 -2.98 -8.44
C ASN A 187 6.48 -4.28 -7.95
N VAL A 188 7.19 -5.39 -8.16
CA VAL A 188 6.88 -6.69 -7.56
C VAL A 188 8.13 -7.21 -6.86
N VAL A 189 8.15 -7.14 -5.54
CA VAL A 189 9.23 -7.74 -4.75
C VAL A 189 8.80 -9.14 -4.33
N LYS A 190 9.58 -10.16 -4.68
CA LYS A 190 9.37 -11.53 -4.19
C LYS A 190 10.58 -12.00 -3.41
N VAL A 191 10.38 -12.34 -2.14
CA VAL A 191 11.41 -12.83 -1.24
C VAL A 191 11.03 -14.21 -0.72
N THR A 192 11.81 -15.21 -1.10
CA THR A 192 11.75 -16.57 -0.54
C THR A 192 12.86 -16.73 0.49
N ASN A 193 12.50 -17.12 1.71
CA ASN A 193 13.49 -17.48 2.73
C ASN A 193 13.85 -18.96 2.55
N GLN A 194 14.74 -19.25 1.59
CA GLN A 194 15.37 -20.56 1.48
C GLN A 194 16.58 -20.58 2.41
N ARG A 195 16.41 -21.17 3.60
CA ARG A 195 17.50 -21.82 4.32
C ARG A 195 17.56 -23.27 3.88
#